data_AF-A0A4U6CSL3-F1
#
_entry.id   AF-A0A4U6CSL3-F1
#
_cell.length_a   1.000
_cell.length_b   1.000
_cell.length_c   1.000
_cell.angle_alpha   90.00
_cell.angle_beta   90.00
_cell.angle_gamma   90.00
#
_symmetry.space_group_name_H-M   'P 1'
#
loop_
_entity.id
_entity.type
_entity.pdbx_description
1 polymer ?
#
loop_
_entity_poly.entity_id
_entity_poly.type
_entity_poly.pdbx_seq_one_letter_code
_entity_poly.pdbx_strand_id
1 'polypeptide(L)'
;DGYWGYKKLKEVIAKHNVVIESDKKKAAKLFPWVNRTISNAKRMLNGVHHNCINAKYVQNYLDEFCYKFNRRYFGDKLSDRLMIAAMESTWY
;
A
#
# COMPACT_ATOMS: atom_id res chain seq x y z
N ASP A 1 2.24 -4.95 -13.61
CA ASP A 1 1.12 -3.99 -13.77
C ASP A 1 1.49 -2.71 -14.54
N GLY A 2 2.76 -2.40 -14.82
CA GLY A 2 3.15 -1.49 -15.90
C GLY A 2 2.61 -0.05 -15.86
N TYR A 3 2.09 0.39 -14.71
CA TYR A 3 1.47 1.70 -14.55
C TYR A 3 2.49 2.81 -14.82
N TRP A 4 2.08 3.84 -15.57
CA TRP A 4 2.96 4.91 -16.03
C TRP A 4 3.60 5.68 -14.86
N GLY A 5 2.90 5.81 -13.74
CA GLY A 5 3.44 6.40 -12.51
C GLY A 5 4.68 5.68 -11.96
N TYR A 6 4.90 4.41 -12.33
CA TYR A 6 6.08 3.67 -11.90
C TYR A 6 7.36 3.99 -12.65
N LYS A 7 7.33 4.90 -13.64
CA LYS A 7 8.55 5.31 -14.34
C LYS A 7 9.59 5.92 -13.39
N LYS A 8 9.14 6.69 -12.38
CA LYS A 8 9.99 7.34 -11.38
C LYS A 8 10.52 6.37 -10.31
N LEU A 9 9.95 5.17 -10.19
CA LEU A 9 10.40 4.20 -9.17
C LEU A 9 11.84 3.74 -9.38
N LYS A 10 12.38 3.82 -10.61
CA LYS A 10 13.79 3.50 -10.86
C LYS A 10 14.76 4.36 -10.04
N GLU A 11 14.34 5.56 -9.63
CA GLU A 11 15.15 6.48 -8.83
C GLU A 11 15.15 6.13 -7.34
N VAL A 12 14.14 5.39 -6.87
CA VAL A 12 13.90 5.10 -5.44
C VAL A 12 14.22 3.64 -5.11
N ILE A 13 14.00 2.71 -6.03
CA ILE A 13 14.20 1.27 -5.80
C ILE A 13 15.20 0.65 -6.77
N ALA A 14 16.06 -0.22 -6.23
CA ALA A 14 17.13 -0.86 -6.99
C ALA A 14 16.64 -1.80 -8.10
N LYS A 15 15.49 -2.47 -7.92
CA LYS A 15 14.92 -3.40 -8.90
C LYS A 15 13.40 -3.33 -8.91
N HIS A 16 12.82 -3.11 -10.09
CA HIS A 16 11.38 -3.20 -10.35
C HIS A 16 11.15 -4.15 -11.53
N ASN A 17 10.60 -5.35 -11.27
CA ASN A 17 10.28 -6.30 -12.34
C ASN A 17 8.88 -6.02 -12.89
N VAL A 18 8.82 -5.51 -14.12
CA VAL A 18 7.55 -5.16 -14.77
C VAL A 18 7.07 -6.33 -15.63
N VAL A 19 5.98 -6.95 -15.19
CA VAL A 19 5.24 -7.92 -16.01
C VAL A 19 3.92 -7.28 -16.44
N ILE A 20 3.69 -7.23 -17.75
CA ILE A 20 2.45 -6.73 -18.38
C ILE A 20 1.78 -7.93 -19.02
N GLU A 21 0.58 -8.24 -18.56
CA GLU A 21 -0.25 -9.33 -19.08
C GLU A 21 -1.60 -8.74 -19.48
N SER A 22 -2.00 -8.97 -20.73
CA SER A 22 -3.24 -8.43 -21.32
C SER A 22 -4.44 -9.33 -21.01
N ASP A 23 -4.22 -10.62 -20.80
CA ASP A 23 -5.27 -11.57 -20.42
C ASP A 23 -5.59 -11.46 -18.93
N LYS A 24 -6.82 -11.02 -18.60
CA LYS A 24 -7.31 -10.87 -17.23
C LYS A 24 -7.19 -12.16 -16.41
N LYS A 25 -7.41 -13.35 -17.01
CA LYS A 25 -7.33 -14.63 -16.29
C LYS A 25 -5.90 -14.98 -15.92
N LYS A 26 -4.95 -14.69 -16.80
CA LYS A 26 -3.52 -14.88 -16.54
C LYS A 26 -3.00 -13.84 -15.56
N ALA A 27 -3.40 -12.57 -15.72
CA ALA A 27 -3.04 -11.49 -14.81
C ALA A 27 -3.50 -11.77 -13.37
N ALA A 28 -4.71 -12.30 -13.17
CA ALA A 28 -5.21 -12.69 -11.85
C ALA A 28 -4.39 -13.82 -11.21
N LYS A 29 -3.84 -14.74 -12.02
CA LYS A 29 -2.92 -15.80 -11.54
C LYS A 29 -1.53 -15.25 -11.21
N LEU A 30 -1.02 -14.30 -11.99
CA LEU A 30 0.28 -13.67 -11.78
C LEU A 30 0.28 -12.72 -10.56
N PHE A 31 -0.85 -12.03 -10.33
CA PHE A 31 -1.00 -11.03 -9.28
C PHE A 31 -2.15 -11.36 -8.32
N PRO A 32 -2.12 -12.52 -7.63
CA PRO A 32 -3.27 -13.00 -6.84
C PRO A 32 -3.58 -12.08 -5.64
N TRP A 33 -2.56 -11.42 -5.11
CA TRP A 33 -2.69 -10.57 -3.93
C TRP A 33 -3.17 -9.15 -4.24
N VAL A 34 -3.07 -8.69 -5.48
CA VAL A 34 -3.38 -7.28 -5.84
C VAL A 34 -4.84 -6.96 -5.57
N ASN A 35 -5.77 -7.78 -6.08
CA ASN A 35 -7.21 -7.56 -5.87
C ASN A 35 -7.59 -7.63 -4.38
N ARG A 36 -6.99 -8.56 -3.63
CA ARG A 36 -7.21 -8.70 -2.18
C ARG A 36 -6.70 -7.49 -1.41
N THR A 37 -5.50 -7.01 -1.75
CA THR A 37 -4.87 -5.85 -1.10
C THR A 37 -5.69 -4.58 -1.38
N ILE A 38 -6.13 -4.36 -2.62
CA ILE A 38 -6.99 -3.22 -2.98
C ILE A 38 -8.34 -3.30 -2.27
N SER A 39 -8.96 -4.48 -2.21
CA SER A 39 -10.23 -4.68 -1.51
C SER A 39 -10.11 -4.39 -0.01
N ASN A 40 -9.04 -4.86 0.62
CA ASN A 40 -8.76 -4.59 2.03
C ASN A 40 -8.48 -3.10 2.30
N ALA A 41 -7.72 -2.44 1.42
CA ALA A 41 -7.47 -1.00 1.51
C ALA A 41 -8.78 -0.22 1.46
N LYS A 42 -9.64 -0.49 0.47
CA LYS A 42 -10.97 0.13 0.36
C LYS A 42 -11.82 -0.10 1.61
N ARG A 43 -11.84 -1.32 2.15
CA ARG A 43 -12.57 -1.65 3.38
C ARG A 43 -12.03 -0.87 4.58
N MET A 44 -10.72 -0.75 4.72
CA MET A 44 -10.10 0.04 5.80
C MET A 44 -10.48 1.52 5.69
N LEU A 45 -10.35 2.10 4.49
CA LEU A 45 -10.67 3.51 4.26
C LEU A 45 -12.15 3.79 4.55
N ASN A 46 -13.06 2.95 4.04
CA ASN A 46 -14.49 3.14 4.28
C ASN A 46 -14.89 2.91 5.74
N GLY A 47 -14.21 1.99 6.45
CA GLY A 47 -14.52 1.64 7.83
C GLY A 47 -13.89 2.56 8.88
N VAL A 48 -12.73 3.16 8.60
CA VAL A 48 -12.03 4.06 9.54
C VAL A 48 -12.34 5.51 9.23
N HIS A 49 -12.29 5.88 7.94
CA HIS A 49 -12.39 7.26 7.48
C HIS A 49 -13.78 7.61 6.93
N HIS A 50 -14.79 6.74 7.10
CA HIS A 50 -16.22 6.94 6.84
C HIS A 50 -16.58 8.09 5.87
N ASN A 51 -16.23 7.95 4.58
CA ASN A 51 -16.47 8.91 3.49
C ASN A 51 -15.81 10.30 3.61
N CYS A 52 -15.00 10.56 4.64
CA CYS A 52 -14.21 11.78 4.84
C CYS A 52 -12.76 11.60 4.36
N ILE A 53 -12.58 11.07 3.14
CA ILE A 53 -11.26 10.93 2.52
C ILE A 53 -10.92 12.25 1.84
N ASN A 54 -9.92 12.96 2.37
CA ASN A 54 -9.41 14.18 1.74
C ASN A 54 -8.20 13.84 0.86
N ALA A 55 -8.23 14.32 -0.39
CA ALA A 55 -7.17 14.13 -1.37
C ALA A 55 -5.78 14.59 -0.87
N LYS A 56 -5.73 15.58 0.03
CA LYS A 56 -4.49 16.08 0.64
C LYS A 56 -3.73 14.99 1.43
N TYR A 57 -4.45 14.04 2.04
CA TYR A 57 -3.86 13.05 2.96
C TYR A 57 -3.80 11.64 2.37
N VAL A 58 -3.90 11.49 1.04
CA VAL A 58 -3.90 10.16 0.38
C VAL A 58 -2.66 9.35 0.74
N GLN A 59 -1.49 9.98 0.80
CA GLN A 59 -0.27 9.28 1.19
C GLN A 59 -0.36 8.74 2.63
N ASN A 60 -0.82 9.56 3.58
CA ASN A 60 -0.97 9.15 4.99
C ASN A 60 -1.94 7.98 5.14
N TYR A 61 -3.04 7.98 4.39
CA TYR A 61 -3.99 6.87 4.40
C TYR A 61 -3.37 5.57 3.84
N LEU A 62 -2.52 5.68 2.80
CA LEU A 62 -1.80 4.54 2.25
C LEU A 62 -0.72 4.03 3.22
N ASP A 63 -0.01 4.93 3.89
CA ASP A 63 1.02 4.57 4.88
C ASP A 63 0.38 3.88 6.10
N GLU A 64 -0.76 4.38 6.58
CA GLU A 64 -1.54 3.74 7.63
C GLU A 64 -1.99 2.33 7.21
N PHE A 65 -2.49 2.18 5.98
CA PHE A 65 -2.86 0.88 5.45
C PHE A 65 -1.66 -0.07 5.38
N CYS A 66 -0.52 0.38 4.85
CA CYS A 66 0.71 -0.41 4.78
C CYS A 66 1.20 -0.84 6.16
N TYR A 67 1.17 0.06 7.15
CA TYR A 67 1.53 -0.26 8.52
C TYR A 67 0.59 -1.34 9.09
N LYS A 68 -0.73 -1.16 8.99
CA LYS A 68 -1.73 -2.12 9.50
C LYS A 68 -1.66 -3.46 8.78
N PHE A 69 -1.44 -3.47 7.47
CA PHE A 69 -1.34 -4.68 6.67
C PHE A 69 -0.11 -5.52 7.06
N ASN A 70 1.02 -4.86 7.34
CA ASN A 70 2.26 -5.53 7.73
C ASN A 70 2.36 -5.82 9.24
N ARG A 71 1.49 -5.22 10.06
CA ARG A 71 1.49 -5.33 11.53
C ARG A 71 1.56 -6.76 12.04
N ARG A 72 0.89 -7.71 11.36
CA ARG A 72 0.87 -9.13 11.74
C ARG A 72 2.24 -9.80 11.66
N TYR A 73 3.14 -9.28 10.84
CA TYR A 73 4.47 -9.85 10.62
C TYR A 73 5.57 -9.19 11.46
N PHE A 74 5.24 -8.21 12.29
CA PHE A 74 6.24 -7.48 13.08
C PHE A 74 6.71 -8.22 14.34
N GLY A 75 5.93 -9.16 14.87
CA GLY A 75 6.30 -9.92 16.08
C GLY A 75 6.62 -8.97 17.25
N ASP A 76 7.74 -9.20 17.92
CA ASP A 76 8.18 -8.42 19.08
C ASP A 76 8.58 -6.97 18.73
N LYS A 77 8.84 -6.68 17.44
CA LYS A 77 9.22 -5.34 16.97
C LYS A 77 8.03 -4.39 16.80
N LEU A 78 6.83 -4.81 17.22
CA LEU A 78 5.61 -4.06 17.01
C LEU A 78 5.66 -2.66 17.62
N SER A 79 6.19 -2.53 18.85
CA SER A 79 6.34 -1.23 19.54
C SER A 79 7.27 -0.29 18.78
N ASP A 80 8.44 -0.79 18.39
CA ASP A 80 9.49 0.03 17.79
C ASP A 80 9.06 0.50 16.40
N ARG A 81 8.42 -0.39 15.63
CA ARG A 81 7.87 -0.06 14.31
C ARG A 81 6.71 0.94 14.41
N LEU A 82 5.90 0.88 15.46
CA LEU A 82 4.87 1.88 15.72
C LEU A 82 5.50 3.25 16.00
N MET A 83 6.54 3.30 16.84
CA MET A 83 7.21 4.54 17.21
C MET A 83 7.87 5.19 15.99
N ILE A 84 8.58 4.42 15.17
CA ILE A 84 9.16 4.88 13.90
C ILE A 84 8.07 5.44 12.99
N ALA A 85 6.99 4.67 12.76
CA ALA A 85 5.90 5.11 11.91
C ALA A 85 5.27 6.43 12.42
N ALA A 86 5.04 6.57 13.73
CA ALA A 86 4.47 7.79 14.31
C ALA A 86 5.39 9.02 14.20
N MET A 87 6.71 8.82 14.24
CA MET A 87 7.70 9.90 14.08
C MET A 87 7.94 10.28 12.62
N GLU A 88 7.85 9.32 11.69
CA GLU A 88 8.05 9.55 10.26
C GLU A 88 6.79 10.08 9.57
N SER A 89 5.59 9.70 10.05
CA SER A 89 4.32 10.13 9.45
C SER A 89 3.75 11.39 10.13
N THR A 90 4.18 12.56 9.67
CA THR A 90 3.57 13.84 10.05
C THR A 90 2.24 14.06 9.31
N TRP A 91 1.14 14.16 10.05
CA TRP A 91 -0.14 14.66 9.53
C TRP A 91 -0.04 16.19 9.41
N TYR A 92 0.18 16.70 8.19
CA TYR A 92 0.27 18.14 7.87
C TYR A 92 -0.97 18.64 7.12
#